data_AF-A0A916M7Z3-F1
#
_entry.id   AF-A0A916M7Z3-F1
#
_cell.length_a   1.000
_cell.length_b   1.000
_cell.length_c   1.000
_cell.angle_alpha   90.00
_cell.angle_beta   90.00
_cell.angle_gamma   90.00
#
_symmetry.space_group_name_H-M   'P 1'
#
loop_
_entity.id
_entity.type
_entity.pdbx_description
1 polymer ?
#
loop_
_entity_poly.entity_id
_entity_poly.type
_entity_poly.pdbx_seq_one_letter_code
_entity_poly.pdbx_strand_id
1 'polypeptide(L)'
;MTILRVALDVPLARLFDYLDTQSGIQVGQRVLVTFGRRPMVGIVIAIVTDSDMPQEKLKTITRAFTDEAPLPADTLRLLRFCSDYYQYPVGQTLLGVLPPRLREGEPAALPLRTAYRLTPAGLAAGIEAIPKRASLQRRIFEVLGQADAVEPAALNTISSGWRPVVKGFIEHGWAEAIELAGPATPLPTTTAMAPALNPEQQHTVATIRDVGE
;
A
#
# COMPACT_ATOMS: atom_id res chain seq x y z
N MET A 1 32.92 -6.12 -1.92
CA MET A 1 32.00 -4.97 -2.00
C MET A 1 30.81 -5.38 -2.83
N THR A 2 29.63 -4.85 -2.52
CA THR A 2 28.38 -5.35 -3.07
C THR A 2 27.88 -4.42 -4.18
N ILE A 3 27.52 -5.00 -5.33
CA ILE A 3 27.04 -4.29 -6.52
C ILE A 3 25.64 -4.80 -6.83
N LEU A 4 24.74 -3.86 -7.10
CA LEU A 4 23.35 -4.13 -7.43
C LEU A 4 23.19 -4.01 -8.95
N ARG A 5 22.73 -5.09 -9.60
CA ARG A 5 22.30 -5.04 -11.00
C ARG A 5 20.83 -4.64 -11.02
N VAL A 6 20.56 -3.43 -11.47
CA VAL A 6 19.24 -2.80 -11.39
C VAL A 6 18.61 -2.73 -12.78
N ALA A 7 17.36 -3.17 -12.87
CA ALA A 7 16.51 -3.00 -14.04
C ALA A 7 15.79 -1.65 -13.97
N LEU A 8 15.82 -0.87 -15.06
CA LEU A 8 15.25 0.49 -15.16
C LEU A 8 14.23 0.58 -16.31
N ASP A 9 13.24 1.46 -16.18
CA ASP A 9 12.20 1.69 -17.21
C ASP A 9 12.77 2.53 -18.36
N VAL A 10 13.66 1.91 -19.14
CA VAL A 10 14.31 2.49 -20.32
C VAL A 10 14.29 1.46 -21.44
N PRO A 11 14.24 1.88 -22.72
CA PRO A 11 14.17 0.99 -23.87
C PRO A 11 15.55 0.37 -24.19
N LEU A 12 16.20 -0.23 -23.19
CA LEU A 12 17.49 -0.87 -23.29
C LEU A 12 17.42 -2.27 -22.68
N ALA A 13 17.76 -3.29 -23.47
CA ALA A 13 17.78 -4.68 -23.04
C ALA A 13 19.03 -5.01 -22.20
N ARG A 14 19.30 -4.22 -21.15
CA ARG A 14 20.42 -4.44 -20.22
C ARG A 14 20.07 -4.01 -18.80
N LEU A 15 20.86 -4.49 -17.85
CA LEU A 15 20.84 -4.04 -16.47
C LEU A 15 21.90 -2.95 -16.26
N PHE A 16 21.78 -2.22 -15.14
CA PHE A 16 22.69 -1.15 -14.77
C PHE A 16 23.27 -1.41 -13.39
N ASP A 17 24.59 -1.27 -13.28
CA ASP A 17 25.31 -1.56 -12.05
C ASP A 17 25.36 -0.32 -11.14
N TYR A 18 25.03 -0.53 -9.87
CA TYR A 18 25.11 0.49 -8.82
C TYR A 18 25.82 -0.06 -7.60
N LEU A 19 26.54 0.81 -6.89
CA LEU A 19 27.13 0.45 -5.61
C LEU A 19 26.06 0.34 -4.54
N ASP A 20 26.12 -0.74 -3.77
CA ASP A 20 25.31 -0.92 -2.58
C ASP A 20 25.86 -0.07 -1.43
N THR A 21 25.02 0.82 -0.90
CA THR A 21 25.34 1.69 0.23
C THR A 21 24.36 1.54 1.40
N GLN A 22 23.38 0.65 1.30
CA GLN A 22 22.32 0.49 2.30
C GLN A 22 22.15 -0.98 2.69
N SER A 23 21.84 -1.24 3.95
CA SER A 23 21.69 -2.62 4.44
C SER A 23 20.30 -3.19 4.11
N GLY A 24 20.23 -4.52 4.00
CA GLY A 24 18.95 -5.25 3.90
C GLY A 24 18.33 -5.25 2.50
N ILE A 25 19.07 -4.86 1.46
CA ILE A 25 18.58 -4.94 0.08
C ILE A 25 18.55 -6.40 -0.38
N GLN A 26 17.46 -6.78 -1.03
CA GLN A 26 17.24 -8.12 -1.57
C GLN A 26 17.01 -8.08 -3.09
N VAL A 27 17.16 -9.23 -3.74
CA VAL A 27 16.68 -9.38 -5.13
C VAL A 27 15.15 -9.19 -5.13
N GLY A 28 14.65 -8.45 -6.12
CA GLY A 28 13.27 -8.01 -6.20
C GLY A 28 12.98 -6.69 -5.48
N GLN A 29 13.94 -6.16 -4.71
CA GLN A 29 13.74 -4.90 -3.99
C GLN A 29 13.62 -3.72 -4.94
N ARG A 30 12.72 -2.81 -4.61
CA ARG A 30 12.62 -1.51 -5.25
C ARG A 30 13.72 -0.58 -4.74
N VAL A 31 14.37 0.12 -5.67
CA VAL A 31 15.41 1.11 -5.37
C VAL A 31 15.18 2.37 -6.18
N LEU A 32 15.55 3.52 -5.62
CA LEU A 32 15.65 4.80 -6.30
C LEU A 32 17.11 5.04 -6.68
N VAL A 33 17.35 5.34 -7.94
CA VAL A 33 18.69 5.61 -8.48
C VAL A 33 18.68 6.85 -9.35
N THR A 34 19.86 7.39 -9.65
CA THR A 34 20.01 8.43 -10.66
C THR A 34 20.44 7.83 -11.99
N PHE A 35 19.63 8.03 -13.03
CA PHE A 35 19.96 7.65 -14.39
C PHE A 35 20.12 8.91 -15.26
N GLY A 36 21.33 9.13 -15.79
CA GLY A 36 21.70 10.42 -16.35
C GLY A 36 21.60 11.54 -15.31
N ARG A 37 20.60 12.42 -15.47
CA ARG A 37 20.27 13.53 -14.54
C ARG A 37 18.94 13.35 -13.81
N ARG A 38 18.20 12.26 -14.06
CA ARG A 38 16.84 12.08 -13.54
C ARG A 38 16.83 10.99 -12.46
N PRO A 39 16.07 11.16 -11.37
CA PRO A 39 15.77 10.07 -10.46
C PRO A 39 14.86 9.06 -11.18
N MET A 40 15.12 7.77 -10.99
CA MET A 40 14.33 6.68 -11.54
C MET A 40 14.20 5.56 -10.53
N VAL A 41 13.02 4.96 -10.49
CA VAL A 41 12.80 3.69 -9.79
C VAL A 41 13.39 2.55 -10.61
N GLY A 42 14.01 1.61 -9.92
CA GLY A 42 14.48 0.35 -10.48
C GLY A 42 14.18 -0.83 -9.56
N ILE A 43 14.32 -2.03 -10.11
CA ILE A 43 14.23 -3.30 -9.36
C ILE A 43 15.61 -3.97 -9.35
N VAL A 44 16.06 -4.41 -8.19
CA VAL A 44 17.29 -5.19 -8.04
C VAL A 44 17.07 -6.59 -8.59
N ILE A 45 17.87 -6.99 -9.58
CA ILE A 45 17.76 -8.29 -10.25
C ILE A 45 18.84 -9.26 -9.79
N ALA A 46 20.02 -8.73 -9.46
CA ALA A 46 21.10 -9.52 -8.91
C ALA A 46 21.93 -8.67 -7.96
N ILE A 47 22.52 -9.34 -6.99
CA ILE A 47 23.50 -8.77 -6.06
C ILE A 47 24.79 -9.54 -6.32
N VAL A 48 25.83 -8.83 -6.76
CA VAL A 48 27.10 -9.41 -7.23
C VAL A 48 28.29 -8.71 -6.58
N THR A 49 29.49 -9.28 -6.72
CA THR A 49 30.72 -8.73 -6.15
C THR A 49 31.64 -8.08 -7.17
N ASP A 50 31.31 -8.20 -8.45
CA ASP A 50 32.08 -7.75 -9.60
C ASP A 50 31.21 -6.99 -10.61
N SER A 51 31.84 -6.09 -11.36
CA SER A 51 31.22 -5.32 -12.44
C SER A 51 32.23 -5.13 -13.57
N ASP A 52 31.73 -5.10 -14.81
CA ASP A 52 32.53 -4.80 -16.00
C ASP A 52 32.94 -3.31 -16.06
N MET A 53 32.33 -2.45 -15.22
CA MET A 53 32.67 -1.04 -15.14
C MET A 53 33.67 -0.75 -14.00
N PRO A 54 34.63 0.17 -14.22
CA PRO A 54 35.49 0.65 -13.14
C PRO A 54 34.66 1.20 -11.99
N GLN A 55 35.02 0.82 -10.77
CA GLN A 55 34.27 1.17 -9.55
C GLN A 55 34.04 2.67 -9.41
N GLU A 56 35.02 3.50 -9.76
CA GLU A 56 34.96 4.97 -9.69
C GLU A 56 33.86 5.58 -10.57
N LYS A 57 33.40 4.84 -11.59
CA LYS A 57 32.33 5.26 -12.51
C LYS A 57 30.95 4.76 -12.06
N LEU A 58 30.90 3.82 -11.12
CA LEU A 58 29.64 3.31 -10.59
C LEU A 58 29.02 4.35 -9.66
N LYS A 59 27.75 4.67 -9.93
CA LYS A 59 26.97 5.51 -9.02
C LYS A 59 26.46 4.66 -7.86
N THR A 60 26.24 5.28 -6.71
CA THR A 60 25.53 4.66 -5.59
C THR A 60 24.02 4.73 -5.83
N ILE A 61 23.28 3.84 -5.19
CA ILE A 61 21.83 4.02 -5.09
C ILE A 61 21.49 5.27 -4.26
N THR A 62 20.33 5.87 -4.54
CA THR A 62 19.81 7.02 -3.79
C THR A 62 19.00 6.56 -2.58
N ARG A 63 18.18 5.52 -2.74
CA ARG A 63 17.35 4.94 -1.67
C ARG A 63 16.99 3.50 -1.98
N ALA A 64 16.94 2.63 -0.97
CA ALA A 64 16.25 1.36 -1.03
C ALA A 64 14.94 1.45 -0.24
N PHE A 65 13.88 0.81 -0.74
CA PHE A 65 12.58 0.74 -0.06
C PHE A 65 12.47 -0.57 0.73
N THR A 66 13.37 -0.78 1.70
CA THR A 66 13.48 -2.06 2.45
C THR A 66 12.31 -2.34 3.40
N ASP A 67 11.45 -1.35 3.63
CA ASP A 67 10.16 -1.47 4.29
C ASP A 67 9.08 -2.14 3.42
N GLU A 68 9.34 -2.26 2.11
CA GLU A 68 8.45 -2.92 1.15
C GLU A 68 8.88 -4.36 0.89
N ALA A 69 7.91 -5.25 0.73
CA ALA A 69 8.20 -6.61 0.30
C ALA A 69 8.84 -6.62 -1.09
N PRO A 70 9.97 -7.32 -1.30
CA PRO A 70 10.56 -7.46 -2.63
C PRO A 70 9.63 -8.24 -3.55
N LEU A 71 9.76 -8.02 -4.86
CA LEU A 71 9.06 -8.84 -5.85
C LEU A 71 9.44 -10.32 -5.67
N PRO A 72 8.45 -11.24 -5.59
CA PRO A 72 8.72 -12.66 -5.41
C PRO A 72 9.60 -13.22 -6.54
N ALA A 73 10.46 -14.19 -6.21
CA ALA A 73 11.36 -14.80 -7.17
C ALA A 73 10.62 -15.41 -8.37
N ASP A 74 9.45 -16.00 -8.15
CA ASP A 74 8.63 -16.62 -9.20
C ASP A 74 8.08 -15.58 -10.18
N THR A 75 7.65 -14.43 -9.66
CA THR A 75 7.25 -13.27 -10.47
C THR A 75 8.43 -12.75 -11.28
N LEU A 76 9.61 -12.60 -10.69
CA LEU A 76 10.82 -12.17 -11.41
C LEU A 76 11.19 -13.16 -12.53
N ARG A 77 11.11 -14.47 -12.28
CA ARG A 77 11.36 -15.50 -13.30
C ARG A 77 10.35 -15.42 -14.44
N LEU A 78 9.07 -15.27 -14.13
CA LEU A 78 8.02 -15.12 -15.14
C LEU A 78 8.23 -13.86 -15.99
N LEU A 79 8.50 -12.71 -15.37
CA LEU A 79 8.70 -11.46 -16.08
C LEU A 79 9.98 -11.47 -16.91
N ARG A 80 11.02 -12.15 -16.43
CA ARG A 80 12.22 -12.39 -17.23
C ARG A 80 11.91 -13.25 -18.45
N PHE A 81 11.17 -14.35 -18.28
CA PHE A 81 10.70 -15.18 -19.38
C PHE A 81 9.88 -14.35 -20.39
N CYS A 82 8.94 -13.53 -19.94
CA CYS A 82 8.16 -12.66 -20.82
C CYS A 82 9.05 -11.67 -21.60
N SER A 83 10.02 -11.05 -20.93
CA SER A 83 10.98 -10.14 -21.57
C SER A 83 11.78 -10.84 -22.66
N ASP A 84 12.32 -12.03 -22.36
CA ASP A 84 13.13 -12.81 -23.31
C ASP A 84 12.27 -13.34 -24.47
N TYR A 85 11.06 -13.85 -24.18
CA TYR A 85 10.15 -14.44 -25.18
C TYR A 85 9.54 -13.39 -26.11
N TYR A 86 9.03 -12.29 -25.56
CA TYR A 86 8.41 -11.21 -26.34
C TYR A 86 9.43 -10.17 -26.83
N GLN A 87 10.73 -10.39 -26.58
CA GLN A 87 11.82 -9.50 -26.99
C GLN A 87 11.62 -8.05 -26.55
N TYR A 88 11.02 -7.86 -25.37
CA TYR A 88 10.76 -6.55 -24.78
C TYR A 88 11.79 -6.24 -23.69
N PRO A 89 12.28 -5.00 -23.52
CA PRO A 89 13.31 -4.69 -22.54
C PRO A 89 12.95 -5.12 -21.11
N VAL A 90 13.88 -5.80 -20.44
CA VAL A 90 13.65 -6.42 -19.12
C VAL A 90 13.20 -5.40 -18.07
N GLY A 91 13.78 -4.20 -18.06
CA GLY A 91 13.40 -3.18 -17.11
C GLY A 91 12.01 -2.58 -17.34
N GLN A 92 11.60 -2.41 -18.60
CA GLN A 92 10.23 -1.98 -18.91
C GLN A 92 9.21 -3.08 -18.62
N THR A 93 9.58 -4.35 -18.85
CA THR A 93 8.73 -5.51 -18.51
C THR A 93 8.48 -5.58 -17.00
N LEU A 94 9.54 -5.46 -16.19
CA LEU A 94 9.49 -5.56 -14.74
C LEU A 94 8.78 -4.37 -14.09
N LEU A 95 9.04 -3.14 -14.57
CA LEU A 95 8.37 -1.97 -14.00
C LEU A 95 6.96 -1.76 -14.57
N GLY A 96 6.67 -2.31 -15.75
CA GLY A 96 5.34 -2.24 -16.36
C GLY A 96 4.25 -2.96 -15.57
N VAL A 97 4.60 -3.94 -14.74
CA VAL A 97 3.64 -4.61 -13.85
C VAL A 97 3.34 -3.83 -12.56
N LEU A 98 4.14 -2.82 -12.25
CA LEU A 98 3.93 -2.04 -11.04
C LEU A 98 2.84 -0.98 -11.26
N PRO A 99 1.96 -0.76 -10.26
CA PRO A 99 1.08 0.39 -10.24
C PRO A 99 1.85 1.69 -10.48
N PRO A 100 1.29 2.69 -11.20
CA PRO A 100 1.98 3.95 -11.51
C PRO A 100 2.65 4.62 -10.31
N ARG A 101 1.97 4.66 -9.16
CA ARG A 101 2.51 5.26 -7.92
C ARG A 101 3.80 4.62 -7.43
N LEU A 102 3.98 3.31 -7.64
CA LEU A 102 5.22 2.63 -7.24
C LEU A 102 6.40 2.95 -8.19
N ARG A 103 6.13 3.55 -9.35
CA ARG A 103 7.16 4.01 -10.31
C ARG A 103 7.64 5.45 -10.06
N GLU A 104 6.96 6.21 -9.21
CA GLU A 104 7.22 7.65 -8.98
C GLU A 104 8.32 7.94 -7.94
N GLY A 105 8.87 6.91 -7.28
CA GLY A 105 9.98 7.07 -6.32
C GLY A 105 9.54 7.45 -4.89
N GLU A 106 8.24 7.50 -4.64
CA GLU A 106 7.67 7.63 -3.30
C GLU A 106 7.50 6.25 -2.64
N PRO A 107 7.46 6.17 -1.29
CA PRO A 107 7.14 4.94 -0.57
C PRO A 107 5.74 4.41 -0.94
N ALA A 108 5.58 3.10 -0.86
CA ALA A 108 4.30 2.41 -1.00
C ALA A 108 3.42 2.62 0.25
N ALA A 109 3.04 3.87 0.53
CA ALA A 109 2.14 4.19 1.63
C ALA A 109 0.68 4.11 1.17
N LEU A 110 -0.14 3.41 1.95
CA LEU A 110 -1.59 3.51 1.81
C LEU A 110 -2.02 4.95 2.14
N PRO A 111 -3.02 5.49 1.44
CA PRO A 111 -3.55 6.81 1.79
C PRO A 111 -4.07 6.77 3.22
N LEU A 112 -3.69 7.78 4.00
CA LEU A 112 -4.21 7.98 5.34
C LEU A 112 -5.66 8.45 5.23
N ARG A 113 -6.52 7.87 6.07
CA ARG A 113 -7.93 8.23 6.14
C ARG A 113 -8.19 8.95 7.45
N THR A 114 -8.86 10.09 7.36
CA THR A 114 -9.31 10.79 8.56
C THR A 114 -10.51 10.06 9.15
N ALA A 115 -10.42 9.73 10.42
CA ALA A 115 -11.55 9.31 11.24
C ALA A 115 -11.63 10.20 12.49
N TYR A 116 -12.77 10.17 13.15
CA TYR A 116 -13.01 10.95 14.37
C TYR A 116 -13.35 10.02 15.51
N ARG A 117 -12.85 10.33 16.71
CA ARG A 117 -13.20 9.61 17.93
C ARG A 117 -13.35 10.55 19.10
N LEU A 118 -14.01 10.08 20.16
CA LEU A 118 -14.04 10.80 21.42
C LEU A 118 -12.67 10.72 22.11
N THR A 119 -12.24 11.83 22.69
CA THR A 119 -11.08 11.86 23.59
C THR A 119 -11.47 11.27 24.96
N PRO A 120 -10.52 10.97 25.85
CA PRO A 120 -10.84 10.61 27.23
C PRO A 120 -11.70 11.66 27.95
N ALA A 121 -11.51 12.95 27.64
CA ALA A 121 -12.33 14.04 28.17
C ALA A 121 -13.76 14.00 27.62
N GLY A 122 -13.94 13.71 26.33
CA GLY A 122 -15.25 13.49 25.73
C GLY A 122 -15.99 12.30 26.35
N LEU A 123 -15.31 11.16 26.49
CA LEU A 123 -15.87 9.97 27.12
C LEU A 123 -16.29 10.24 28.59
N ALA A 124 -15.49 10.98 29.34
CA ALA A 124 -15.80 11.35 30.73
C ALA A 124 -16.94 12.37 30.85
N ALA A 125 -17.04 13.33 29.93
CA ALA A 125 -18.15 14.29 29.90
C ALA A 125 -19.49 13.59 29.64
N GLY A 126 -19.46 12.54 28.82
CA GLY A 126 -20.63 11.75 28.46
C GLY A 126 -21.69 12.57 27.71
N ILE A 127 -22.78 11.92 27.35
CA ILE A 127 -23.84 12.54 26.56
C ILE A 127 -24.59 13.64 27.32
N GLU A 128 -24.56 13.62 28.66
CA GLU A 128 -25.24 14.59 29.52
C GLU A 128 -24.63 16.00 29.42
N ALA A 129 -23.38 16.12 28.98
CA ALA A 129 -22.76 17.41 28.70
C ALA A 129 -23.35 18.12 27.47
N ILE A 130 -24.11 17.42 26.63
CA ILE A 130 -24.72 17.99 25.42
C ILE A 130 -26.17 18.40 25.70
N PRO A 131 -26.56 19.66 25.41
CA PRO A 131 -27.93 20.13 25.62
C PRO A 131 -28.98 19.21 24.98
N LYS A 132 -30.04 18.87 25.72
CA LYS A 132 -31.12 17.98 25.25
C LYS A 132 -31.78 18.44 23.95
N ARG A 133 -31.79 19.76 23.68
CA ARG A 133 -32.32 20.36 22.44
C ARG A 133 -31.44 20.14 21.20
N ALA A 134 -30.16 19.80 21.37
CA ALA A 134 -29.19 19.64 20.28
C ALA A 134 -29.20 18.19 19.76
N SER A 135 -30.32 17.76 19.16
CA SER A 135 -30.54 16.36 18.73
C SER A 135 -29.45 15.82 17.79
N LEU A 136 -28.96 16.63 16.85
CA LEU A 136 -27.87 16.25 15.94
C LEU A 136 -26.54 16.05 16.68
N GLN A 137 -26.22 16.94 17.64
CA GLN A 137 -25.00 16.83 18.43
C GLN A 137 -25.00 15.56 19.28
N ARG A 138 -26.13 15.28 19.96
CA ARG A 138 -26.29 14.05 20.75
C ARG A 138 -26.14 12.81 19.89
N ARG A 139 -26.78 12.77 18.72
CA ARG A 139 -26.70 11.61 17.81
C ARG A 139 -25.29 11.38 17.27
N ILE A 140 -24.56 12.42 16.90
CA ILE A 140 -23.15 12.29 16.46
C ILE A 140 -22.26 11.83 17.63
N PHE A 141 -22.46 12.38 18.82
CA PHE A 141 -21.70 12.00 20.00
C PHE A 141 -21.94 10.55 20.42
N GLU A 142 -23.19 10.06 20.36
CA GLU A 142 -23.53 8.66 20.58
C GLU A 142 -22.79 7.76 19.59
N VAL A 143 -22.81 8.08 18.29
CA VAL A 143 -22.10 7.27 17.28
C VAL A 143 -20.59 7.27 17.53
N LEU A 144 -19.99 8.41 17.89
CA LEU A 144 -18.57 8.48 18.27
C LEU A 144 -18.25 7.74 19.58
N GLY A 145 -19.23 7.53 20.45
CA GLY A 145 -19.06 6.79 21.70
C GLY A 145 -19.28 5.27 21.58
N GLN A 146 -19.88 4.80 20.50
CA GLN A 146 -20.14 3.37 20.23
C GLN A 146 -19.02 2.70 19.42
N ALA A 147 -18.10 3.47 18.84
CA ALA A 147 -16.99 2.96 18.03
C ALA A 147 -15.68 3.63 18.45
N ASP A 148 -14.56 2.92 18.30
CA ASP A 148 -13.23 3.49 18.59
C ASP A 148 -12.85 4.63 17.63
N ALA A 149 -13.37 4.59 16.40
CA ALA A 149 -13.23 5.65 15.41
C ALA A 149 -14.35 5.60 14.37
N VAL A 150 -14.77 6.77 13.88
CA VAL A 150 -15.86 6.91 12.91
C VAL A 150 -15.40 7.74 11.72
N GLU A 151 -15.55 7.17 10.53
CA GLU A 151 -15.17 7.84 9.28
C GLU A 151 -16.24 8.81 8.77
N PRO A 152 -15.85 9.81 7.96
CA PRO A 152 -16.76 10.77 7.32
C PRO A 152 -17.96 10.13 6.62
N ALA A 153 -17.79 8.97 5.98
CA ALA A 153 -18.86 8.28 5.27
C ALA A 153 -20.00 7.87 6.20
N ALA A 154 -19.69 7.29 7.37
CA ALA A 154 -20.68 6.90 8.37
C ALA A 154 -21.38 8.12 8.99
N LEU A 155 -20.63 9.21 9.25
CA LEU A 155 -21.21 10.46 9.74
C LEU A 155 -22.16 11.10 8.72
N ASN A 156 -21.84 10.99 7.43
CA ASN A 156 -22.67 11.51 6.35
C ASN A 156 -23.99 10.74 6.19
N THR A 157 -24.05 9.46 6.58
CA THR A 157 -25.30 8.68 6.66
C THR A 157 -26.23 9.21 7.76
N ILE A 158 -25.69 9.86 8.80
CA ILE A 158 -26.49 10.46 9.88
C ILE A 158 -27.06 11.80 9.44
N SER A 159 -26.20 12.69 8.92
CA SER A 159 -26.58 14.03 8.47
C SER A 159 -25.46 14.69 7.68
N SER A 160 -25.79 15.41 6.61
CA SER A 160 -24.82 16.23 5.86
C SER A 160 -24.23 17.39 6.70
N GLY A 161 -24.89 17.76 7.81
CA GLY A 161 -24.47 18.82 8.73
C GLY A 161 -23.50 18.39 9.84
N TRP A 162 -22.81 17.25 9.71
CA TRP A 162 -21.95 16.71 10.77
C TRP A 162 -20.64 17.50 10.98
N ARG A 163 -20.09 18.12 9.92
CA ARG A 163 -18.76 18.76 9.97
C ARG A 163 -18.66 19.89 11.00
N PRO A 164 -19.61 20.84 11.08
CA PRO A 164 -19.56 21.90 12.11
C PRO A 164 -19.68 21.36 13.53
N VAL A 165 -20.45 20.27 13.72
CA VAL A 165 -20.63 19.64 15.03
C VAL A 165 -19.33 18.99 15.51
N VAL A 166 -18.71 18.16 14.68
CA VAL A 166 -17.44 17.51 15.01
C VAL A 166 -16.34 18.55 15.21
N LYS A 167 -16.31 19.62 14.40
CA LYS A 167 -15.39 20.74 14.60
C LYS A 167 -15.57 21.38 15.99
N GLY A 168 -16.81 21.63 16.40
CA GLY A 168 -17.11 22.15 17.74
C GLY A 168 -16.64 21.21 18.85
N PHE A 169 -16.82 19.89 18.70
CA PHE A 169 -16.30 18.90 19.67
C PHE A 169 -14.77 18.88 19.73
N ILE A 170 -14.08 19.05 18.61
CA ILE A 170 -12.62 19.16 18.57
C ILE A 170 -12.16 20.43 19.30
N GLU A 171 -12.80 21.57 19.05
CA GLU A 171 -12.49 22.84 19.72
C GLU A 171 -12.74 22.78 21.24
N HIS A 172 -13.74 22.00 21.69
CA HIS A 172 -14.00 21.75 23.10
C HIS A 172 -13.10 20.65 23.71
N GLY A 173 -12.27 19.99 22.90
CA GLY A 173 -11.41 18.89 23.34
C GLY A 173 -12.15 17.56 23.61
N TRP A 174 -13.40 17.42 23.18
CA TRP A 174 -14.21 16.20 23.34
C TRP A 174 -13.99 15.18 22.24
N ALA A 175 -13.55 15.62 21.06
CA ALA A 175 -13.23 14.74 19.94
C ALA A 175 -11.86 15.08 19.35
N GLU A 176 -11.25 14.13 18.67
CA GLU A 176 -10.03 14.34 17.90
C GLU A 176 -10.14 13.69 16.53
N ALA A 177 -9.42 14.27 15.57
CA ALA A 177 -9.22 13.65 14.26
C ALA A 177 -7.99 12.74 14.34
N ILE A 178 -8.15 11.49 13.91
CA ILE A 178 -7.07 10.52 13.82
C ILE A 178 -6.88 10.09 12.38
N GLU A 179 -5.66 9.66 12.05
CA GLU A 179 -5.34 9.08 10.75
C GLU A 179 -5.28 7.55 10.89
N LEU A 180 -6.13 6.88 10.13
CA LEU A 180 -6.14 5.43 10.03
C LEU A 180 -5.42 5.00 8.74
N ALA A 181 -4.40 4.16 8.90
CA ALA A 181 -3.81 3.44 7.77
C ALA A 181 -4.74 2.32 7.33
N GLY A 182 -4.87 2.10 6.02
CA GLY A 182 -5.66 0.99 5.47
C GLY A 182 -6.72 1.45 4.46
N PRO A 183 -7.28 0.51 3.67
CA PRO A 183 -8.33 0.82 2.70
C PRO A 183 -9.62 1.30 3.37
N ALA A 184 -10.34 2.19 2.65
CA ALA A 184 -11.59 2.85 3.05
C ALA A 184 -12.73 1.91 3.45
N THR A 185 -12.61 0.63 3.13
CA THR A 185 -13.66 -0.35 3.31
C THR A 185 -12.99 -1.69 3.60
N PRO A 186 -13.34 -2.38 4.70
CA PRO A 186 -12.99 -3.79 4.81
C PRO A 186 -13.50 -4.50 3.55
N LEU A 187 -12.70 -5.42 3.00
CA LEU A 187 -13.19 -6.29 1.92
C LEU A 187 -14.55 -6.83 2.35
N PRO A 188 -15.59 -6.76 1.49
CA PRO A 188 -16.92 -7.23 1.85
C PRO A 188 -16.78 -8.68 2.28
N THR A 189 -16.87 -8.91 3.59
CA THR A 189 -16.92 -10.25 4.16
C THR A 189 -18.37 -10.66 4.01
N THR A 190 -18.79 -10.82 2.76
CA THR A 190 -20.15 -11.22 2.44
C THR A 190 -20.28 -12.67 2.89
N THR A 191 -20.81 -12.85 4.10
CA THR A 191 -21.42 -14.10 4.58
C THR A 191 -22.78 -14.29 3.90
N ALA A 192 -22.88 -14.02 2.59
CA ALA A 192 -24.04 -14.46 1.85
C ALA A 192 -24.00 -15.99 1.84
N MET A 193 -25.15 -16.61 2.08
CA MET A 193 -25.33 -18.04 1.99
C MET A 193 -24.82 -18.49 0.61
N ALA A 194 -23.75 -19.27 0.58
CA ALA A 194 -23.17 -19.73 -0.67
C ALA A 194 -24.27 -20.43 -1.48
N PRO A 195 -24.39 -20.15 -2.79
CA PRO A 195 -25.40 -20.79 -3.61
C PRO A 195 -25.24 -22.31 -3.56
N ALA A 196 -26.35 -23.04 -3.53
CA ALA A 196 -26.32 -24.49 -3.58
C ALA A 196 -25.68 -24.93 -4.91
N LEU A 197 -24.53 -25.61 -4.82
CA LEU A 197 -23.81 -26.11 -5.99
C LEU A 197 -24.59 -27.26 -6.61
N ASN A 198 -24.70 -27.25 -7.94
CA ASN A 198 -25.21 -28.40 -8.67
C ASN A 198 -24.17 -29.56 -8.65
N PRO A 199 -24.54 -30.79 -9.07
CA PRO A 199 -23.63 -31.94 -9.01
C PRO A 199 -22.32 -31.75 -9.79
N GLU A 200 -22.35 -31.09 -10.94
CA GLU A 200 -21.16 -30.84 -11.77
C GLU A 200 -20.18 -29.86 -11.10
N GLN A 201 -20.73 -28.81 -10.49
CA GLN A 201 -19.96 -27.84 -9.70
C GLN A 201 -19.35 -28.49 -8.46
N GLN A 202 -20.08 -29.35 -7.76
CA GLN A 202 -19.56 -30.10 -6.61
C GLN A 202 -18.39 -31.00 -7.02
N HIS A 203 -18.53 -31.74 -8.13
CA HIS A 203 -17.47 -32.60 -8.65
C HIS A 203 -16.23 -31.81 -9.06
N THR A 204 -16.42 -30.68 -9.74
CA THR A 204 -15.31 -29.80 -10.16
C THR A 204 -14.57 -29.23 -8.95
N VAL A 205 -15.30 -28.75 -7.94
CA VAL A 205 -14.70 -28.21 -6.71
C VAL A 205 -13.93 -29.28 -5.95
N ALA A 206 -14.47 -30.50 -5.83
CA ALA A 206 -13.77 -31.62 -5.19
C ALA A 206 -12.46 -31.94 -5.94
N THR A 207 -12.52 -32.04 -7.26
CA THR A 207 -11.35 -32.34 -8.10
C THR A 207 -10.25 -31.28 -7.98
N ILE A 208 -10.60 -29.99 -7.95
CA ILE A 208 -9.61 -28.91 -7.80
C ILE A 208 -8.97 -28.93 -6.40
N ARG A 209 -9.73 -29.28 -5.36
CA ARG A 209 -9.22 -29.36 -3.99
C ARG A 209 -8.26 -30.53 -3.79
N ASP A 210 -8.57 -31.70 -4.36
CA ASP A 210 -7.74 -32.90 -4.24
C ASP A 210 -6.39 -32.78 -4.97
N VAL A 211 -6.26 -31.87 -5.94
CA VAL A 211 -5.01 -31.62 -6.70
C VAL A 211 -4.13 -30.55 -6.01
N GLY A 212 -4.65 -29.85 -5.00
CA GLY A 212 -3.98 -28.72 -4.34
C GLY A 212 -3.18 -29.05 -3.06
N GLU A 213 -3.14 -30.31 -2.62
CA GLU A 213 -2.24 -30.83 -1.56
C GLU A 213 -1.01 -31.52 -2.16
#